data_AF-A0A5C0DRK9-F1
#
_entry.id   AF-A0A5C0DRK9-F1
#
_cell.length_a   1.000
_cell.length_b   1.000
_cell.length_c   1.000
_cell.angle_alpha   90.00
_cell.angle_beta   90.00
_cell.angle_gamma   90.00
#
_symmetry.space_group_name_H-M   'P 1'
#
loop_
_entity.id
_entity.type
_entity.pdbx_description
1 polymer ?
#
loop_
_entity_poly.entity_id
_entity_poly.type
_entity_poly.pdbx_seq_one_letter_code
_entity_poly.pdbx_strand_id
1 'polypeptide(L)' 'MNKSVLDASAFLAYLRDEPGAEIVENTLINGCYISIINWVEVLSKIVDLG' A
#
# COMPACT_ATOMS: atom_id res chain seq x y z
N MET A 1 17.42 3.34 -10.58
CA MET A 1 16.01 3.25 -10.12
C MET A 1 15.93 2.12 -9.10
N ASN A 2 15.74 2.43 -7.83
CA ASN A 2 15.35 1.41 -6.85
C ASN A 2 13.86 1.15 -7.04
N LYS A 3 13.51 -0.09 -7.37
CA LYS A 3 12.12 -0.52 -7.50
C LYS A 3 11.63 -0.91 -6.10
N SER A 4 10.69 -0.14 -5.56
CA SER A 4 10.10 -0.44 -4.25
C SER A 4 9.03 -1.54 -4.39
N VAL A 5 8.97 -2.43 -3.40
CA VAL A 5 7.89 -3.41 -3.25
C VAL A 5 7.02 -3.00 -2.07
N LEU A 6 5.72 -2.90 -2.30
CA LEU A 6 4.76 -2.43 -1.33
C LEU A 6 4.23 -3.58 -0.48
N ASP A 7 4.22 -3.37 0.84
CA ASP A 7 3.56 -4.27 1.78
C ASP A 7 2.08 -3.91 1.95
N ALA A 8 1.25 -4.90 2.30
CA ALA A 8 -0.18 -4.69 2.53
C ALA A 8 -0.43 -3.70 3.68
N SER A 9 0.31 -3.84 4.77
CA SER A 9 0.17 -2.97 5.94
C SER A 9 0.50 -1.52 5.62
N ALA A 10 1.58 -1.28 4.87
CA ALA A 10 1.98 0.05 4.42
C ALA A 10 0.92 0.66 3.49
N PHE A 11 0.35 -0.11 2.57
CA PHE A 11 -0.72 0.41 1.71
C PHE A 11 -1.96 0.77 2.51
N LEU A 12 -2.36 -0.08 3.45
CA LEU A 12 -3.54 0.15 4.28
C LEU A 12 -3.36 1.38 5.17
N ALA A 13 -2.17 1.61 5.70
CA ALA A 13 -1.84 2.82 6.44
C ALA A 13 -2.01 4.07 5.56
N TYR A 14 -1.54 4.03 4.31
CA TYR A 14 -1.79 5.12 3.35
C TYR A 14 -3.28 5.35 3.08
N LEU A 15 -4.05 4.29 2.83
CA LEU A 15 -5.49 4.41 2.55
C LEU A 15 -6.31 4.90 3.76
N ARG A 16 -5.79 4.73 4.97
CA ARG A 16 -6.42 5.14 6.23
C ARG A 16 -5.89 6.46 6.78
N ASP A 17 -5.02 7.14 6.04
CA ASP A 17 -4.35 8.37 6.49
C ASP A 17 -3.60 8.21 7.83
N GLU A 18 -2.94 7.05 8.00
CA GLU A 18 -2.12 6.73 9.16
C GLU A 18 -0.68 7.26 9.01
N PRO A 19 0.08 7.42 10.10
CA PRO A 19 1.48 7.87 10.05
C PRO A 19 2.33 7.06 9.07
N GLY A 20 3.06 7.76 8.19
CA GLY A 20 3.88 7.14 7.15
C GLY A 20 3.23 7.08 5.76
N ALA A 21 1.99 7.55 5.61
CA ALA A 21 1.29 7.65 4.33
C ALA A 21 2.09 8.41 3.25
N GLU A 22 2.79 9.49 3.62
CA GLU A 22 3.66 10.28 2.72
C GLU A 22 4.72 9.43 2.01
N ILE A 23 5.30 8.45 2.71
CA ILE A 23 6.36 7.59 2.15
C ILE A 23 5.77 6.68 1.07
N VAL A 24 4.57 6.18 1.31
CA VAL A 24 3.82 5.32 0.39
C VAL A 24 3.35 6.13 -0.81
N GLU A 25 2.86 7.35 -0.61
CA GLU A 25 2.46 8.26 -1.70
C GLU A 25 3.62 8.53 -2.67
N ASN A 26 4.78 8.91 -2.14
CA ASN A 26 5.99 9.10 -2.96
C ASN A 26 6.40 7.82 -3.69
N THR A 27 6.22 6.66 -3.07
CA THR A 27 6.52 5.36 -3.69
C THR A 27 5.56 5.03 -4.84
N LEU A 28 4.28 5.37 -4.71
CA LEU A 28 3.27 5.20 -5.76
C LEU A 28 3.56 6.11 -6.96
N ILE A 29 3.90 7.38 -6.72
CA ILE A 29 4.23 8.35 -7.78
C ILE A 29 5.46 7.90 -8.58
N ASN A 30 6.48 7.39 -7.90
CA ASN A 30 7.73 6.93 -8.53
C ASN A 30 7.62 5.54 -9.18
N GLY A 31 6.48 4.87 -9.01
CA GLY A 31 6.23 3.52 -9.48
C GLY A 31 6.79 2.45 -8.53
N CYS A 32 5.94 1.48 -8.20
CA CYS A 32 6.27 0.37 -7.31
C CYS A 32 5.63 -0.93 -7.77
N TYR A 33 6.03 -2.03 -7.15
CA TYR A 33 5.41 -3.34 -7.32
C TYR A 33 4.66 -3.70 -6.06
N ILE A 34 3.61 -4.49 -6.18
CA ILE A 34 2.95 -5.14 -5.05
C ILE A 34 2.82 -6.62 -5.38
N SER A 35 3.08 -7.49 -4.40
CA SER A 35 2.84 -8.93 -4.59
C SER A 35 1.34 -9.19 -4.66
N ILE A 36 0.93 -10.24 -5.37
CA ILE A 36 -0.49 -10.61 -5.44
C ILE A 36 -1.07 -10.95 -4.06
N ILE A 37 -0.24 -11.51 -3.16
CA ILE A 37 -0.64 -11.85 -1.79
C ILE A 37 -0.93 -10.57 -0.99
N ASN A 38 -0.04 -9.59 -1.07
CA ASN A 38 -0.22 -8.31 -0.39
C ASN A 38 -1.42 -7.55 -0.94
N TRP A 39 -1.67 -7.64 -2.26
CA TRP A 39 -2.84 -7.02 -2.88
C TRP A 39 -4.16 -7.66 -2.42
N VAL A 40 -4.21 -8.99 -2.32
CA VAL A 40 -5.39 -9.71 -1.79
C VAL A 40 -5.67 -9.33 -0.33
N GLU A 41 -4.64 -9.18 0.50
CA GLU A 41 -4.81 -8.73 1.89
C GLU A 41 -5.40 -7.32 1.97
N VAL A 42 -4.89 -6.39 1.16
CA VAL A 42 -5.42 -5.03 1.06
C VAL A 42 -6.90 -5.05 0.68
N LEU A 43 -7.26 -5.75 -0.39
CA LEU A 43 -8.65 -5.85 -0.84
C LEU A 43 -9.56 -6.46 0.22
N SER A 44 -9.11 -7.52 0.89
CA SER A 44 -9.88 -8.20 1.94
C SER A 44 -10.18 -7.25 3.11
N LYS A 45 -9.22 -6.40 3.50
CA LYS A 45 -9.36 -5.44 4.60
C LYS A 45 -10.09 -4.15 4.23
N ILE A 46 -10.18 -3.81 2.95
CA ILE A 46 -10.99 -2.67 2.47
C ILE A 46 -12.45 -3.07 2.37
N VAL A 47 -12.77 -4.31 2.00
CA VAL A 47 -14.16 -4.79 2.01
C VAL A 47 -14.77 -4.71 3.42
N ASP A 48 -13.97 -4.90 4.47
CA ASP A 48 -14.41 -4.70 5.85
C ASP A 48 -14.77 -3.24 6.19
N LEU A 49 -14.37 -2.26 5.38
CA LEU A 49 -14.66 -0.84 5.57
C LEU A 49 -15.99 -0.38 4.93
N GLY A 50 -16.65 -1.21 4.11
CA GLY A 50 -17.97 -0.95 3.53
C GLY A 50 -18.02 -0.90 2.01
#